data_AF-A0ABD3XUR0-F1
#
_entry.id   AF-A0ABD3XUR0-F1
#
_cell.length_a   1.000
_cell.length_b   1.000
_cell.length_c   1.000
_cell.angle_alpha   90.00
_cell.angle_beta   90.00
_cell.angle_gamma   90.00
#
_symmetry.space_group_name_H-M   'P 1'
#
loop_
_entity.id
_entity.type
_entity.pdbx_description
1 polymer ?
#
loop_
_entity_poly.entity_id
_entity_poly.type
_entity_poly.pdbx_seq_one_letter_code
_entity_poly.pdbx_strand_id
1 'polypeptide(L)'
;MIDKDNIPKDIENLWCYFQSIVKKVVTLGFHPPELHDCIADSIYCGLCQLESDNEEFICCDNHSCPKGRWFHLTCLGLSDNDVPVGEWFCSGQCEVMSTESTKDYKSNQDHIFEYSKALLWRGLGEMACHDAIREGDGDRIVSHWRHDMIEFFYQHHPKYFVCGYNLLSALNGGMSSHLAHQLRWNRTVNTAGKVGHNLEMDMEFFNREYKEAVKTACGNLTDDTIAKHSQTVGI
;
A
#
# COMPACT_ATOMS: atom_id res chain seq x y z
N MET A 1 7.19 2.09 19.11
CA MET A 1 8.23 1.24 19.71
C MET A 1 7.62 -0.14 19.94
N ILE A 2 8.14 -1.21 19.33
CA ILE A 2 7.58 -2.56 19.50
C ILE A 2 8.13 -3.14 20.81
N ASP A 3 7.23 -3.51 21.71
CA ASP A 3 7.57 -4.14 23.00
C ASP A 3 8.09 -5.56 22.75
N LYS A 4 9.37 -5.79 23.08
CA LYS A 4 10.08 -7.05 22.80
C LYS A 4 9.60 -8.21 23.65
N ASP A 5 8.91 -7.92 24.77
CA ASP A 5 8.46 -8.92 25.71
C ASP A 5 7.17 -9.64 25.25
N ASN A 6 6.55 -9.17 24.16
CA ASN A 6 5.24 -9.65 23.67
C ASN A 6 5.33 -10.45 22.35
N ILE A 7 6.51 -10.95 21.99
CA ILE A 7 6.73 -11.79 20.81
C ILE A 7 6.48 -13.26 21.19
N PRO A 8 5.53 -13.97 20.56
CA PRO A 8 5.30 -15.40 20.84
C PRO A 8 6.57 -16.21 20.57
N LYS A 9 6.86 -17.19 21.44
CA LYS A 9 8.09 -18.00 21.33
C LYS A 9 7.89 -19.30 20.54
N ASP A 10 6.65 -19.65 20.24
CA ASP A 10 6.27 -20.82 19.46
C ASP A 10 5.99 -20.44 18.00
N ILE A 11 6.42 -21.31 17.09
CA ILE A 11 6.44 -21.05 15.64
C ILE A 11 5.02 -20.90 15.05
N GLU A 12 4.03 -21.61 15.59
CA GLU A 12 2.64 -21.53 15.13
C GLU A 12 2.00 -20.17 15.45
N ASN A 13 2.19 -19.64 16.66
CA ASN A 13 1.68 -18.32 17.01
C ASN A 13 2.53 -17.18 16.44
N LEU A 14 3.78 -17.43 16.04
CA LEU A 14 4.63 -16.45 15.38
C LEU A 14 4.04 -15.98 14.05
N TRP A 15 3.45 -16.90 13.29
CA TRP A 15 2.81 -16.60 12.01
C TRP A 15 1.58 -15.69 12.18
N CYS A 16 0.69 -16.03 13.13
CA CYS A 16 -0.48 -15.23 13.47
C CYS A 16 -0.09 -13.84 14.01
N TYR A 17 0.96 -13.77 14.84
CA TYR A 17 1.51 -12.51 15.34
C TYR A 17 2.07 -11.64 14.21
N PHE A 18 2.84 -12.24 13.29
CA PHE A 18 3.39 -11.56 12.13
C PHE A 18 2.28 -11.04 11.21
N GLN A 19 1.25 -11.85 10.94
CA GLN A 19 0.05 -11.39 10.21
C GLN A 19 -0.65 -10.23 10.93
N SER A 20 -0.74 -10.25 12.26
CA SER A 20 -1.34 -9.16 13.05
C SER A 20 -0.52 -7.87 12.96
N ILE A 21 0.81 -7.97 12.99
CA ILE A 21 1.74 -6.84 12.90
C ILE A 21 1.70 -6.27 11.48
N VAL A 22 1.73 -7.13 10.46
CA VAL A 22 1.59 -6.74 9.05
C VAL A 22 0.27 -6.02 8.84
N LYS A 23 -0.85 -6.56 9.37
CA LYS A 23 -2.16 -5.91 9.28
C LYS A 23 -2.13 -4.52 9.94
N LYS A 24 -1.53 -4.39 11.13
CA LYS A 24 -1.36 -3.09 11.82
C LYS A 24 -0.47 -2.12 11.05
N VAL A 25 0.64 -2.58 10.47
CA VAL A 25 1.58 -1.76 9.67
C VAL A 25 0.93 -1.30 8.38
N VAL A 26 0.13 -2.16 7.72
CA VAL A 26 -0.67 -1.78 6.55
C VAL A 26 -1.73 -0.76 6.97
N THR A 27 -2.46 -0.98 8.07
CA THR A 27 -3.44 0.01 8.55
C THR A 27 -2.78 1.37 8.86
N LEU A 28 -1.63 1.39 9.56
CA LEU A 28 -0.91 2.61 9.94
C LEU A 28 -0.18 3.29 8.76
N GLY A 29 0.32 2.51 7.81
CA GLY A 29 1.03 3.01 6.64
C GLY A 29 0.11 3.55 5.54
N PHE A 30 -1.15 3.12 5.53
CA PHE A 30 -2.13 3.49 4.50
C PHE A 30 -3.33 4.29 5.03
N HIS A 31 -3.47 4.47 6.35
CA HIS A 31 -4.31 5.51 6.94
C HIS A 31 -3.38 6.46 7.71
N PRO A 32 -2.90 7.54 7.07
CA PRO A 32 -2.25 8.62 7.80
C PRO A 32 -3.20 9.09 8.91
N PRO A 33 -2.72 9.41 10.13
CA PRO A 33 -3.50 10.26 11.00
C PRO A 33 -3.63 11.59 10.27
N GLU A 34 -4.85 11.85 9.78
CA GLU A 34 -5.26 13.06 9.05
C GLU A 34 -4.73 13.17 7.61
N LEU A 35 -5.33 12.37 6.72
CA LEU A 35 -5.68 12.88 5.39
C LEU A 35 -7.20 12.82 5.23
N HIS A 36 -7.89 13.63 6.03
CA HIS A 36 -9.24 14.08 5.73
C HIS A 36 -9.13 15.07 4.55
N ASP A 37 -9.02 14.52 3.36
CA ASP A 37 -9.38 15.18 2.09
C ASP A 37 -9.79 14.07 1.10
N CYS A 38 -10.57 13.08 1.58
CA CYS A 38 -11.72 12.70 0.78
C CYS A 38 -12.53 13.98 0.66
N ILE A 39 -12.74 14.44 -0.58
CA ILE A 39 -13.76 15.41 -0.96
C ILE A 39 -14.85 15.35 0.11
N ALA A 40 -15.06 16.44 0.83
CA ALA A 40 -16.21 16.55 1.71
C ALA A 40 -17.43 16.37 0.81
N ASP A 41 -17.85 15.13 0.61
CA ASP A 41 -19.21 14.78 0.28
C ASP A 41 -19.96 15.22 1.52
N SER A 42 -20.28 16.51 1.56
CA SER A 42 -21.07 17.12 2.60
C SER A 42 -22.26 16.21 2.86
N ILE A 43 -22.29 15.65 4.07
CA ILE A 43 -23.32 14.69 4.46
C ILE A 43 -24.56 15.51 4.80
N TYR A 44 -25.49 15.60 3.86
CA TYR A 44 -26.79 16.24 4.08
C TYR A 44 -27.83 15.23 4.53
N CYS A 45 -28.67 15.62 5.49
CA CYS A 45 -29.83 14.84 5.83
C CYS A 45 -30.87 14.89 4.69
N GLY A 46 -31.33 13.73 4.22
CA GLY A 46 -32.29 13.63 3.13
C GLY A 46 -33.71 14.16 3.42
N LEU A 47 -33.99 14.52 4.68
CA LEU A 47 -35.26 15.15 5.09
C LEU A 47 -35.15 16.66 5.21
N CYS A 48 -34.19 17.17 5.98
CA CYS A 48 -34.05 18.61 6.22
C CYS A 48 -33.07 19.30 5.26
N GLN A 49 -32.25 18.54 4.51
CA GLN A 49 -31.25 19.04 3.57
C GLN A 49 -30.19 19.95 4.20
N LEU A 50 -29.95 19.78 5.50
CA LEU A 50 -28.93 20.51 6.27
C LEU A 50 -27.76 19.60 6.61
N GLU A 51 -26.58 20.21 6.68
CA GLU A 51 -25.38 19.66 7.31
C GLU A 51 -25.47 19.92 8.82
N SER A 52 -25.08 18.96 9.65
CA SER A 52 -24.95 19.15 11.08
C SER A 52 -23.81 18.28 11.60
N ASP A 53 -22.73 18.91 12.06
CA ASP A 53 -21.53 18.20 12.53
C ASP A 53 -21.74 17.48 13.88
N ASN A 54 -22.80 17.85 14.60
CA ASN A 54 -23.06 17.38 15.97
C ASN A 54 -24.29 16.47 16.10
N GLU A 55 -24.90 16.05 14.98
CA GLU A 55 -26.05 15.16 14.99
C GLU A 55 -25.68 13.76 14.51
N GLU A 56 -26.30 12.75 15.12
CA GLU A 56 -26.13 11.37 14.70
C GLU A 56 -26.96 11.06 13.46
N PHE A 57 -26.36 10.31 12.54
CA PHE A 57 -26.97 9.93 11.26
C PHE A 57 -27.20 8.43 11.16
N ILE A 58 -28.25 8.05 10.44
CA ILE A 58 -28.46 6.70 9.93
C ILE A 58 -28.41 6.72 8.40
N CYS A 59 -27.82 5.68 7.81
CA CYS A 59 -27.69 5.52 6.36
C CYS A 59 -28.79 4.59 5.83
N CYS A 60 -29.45 5.00 4.76
CA CYS A 60 -30.34 4.13 3.99
C CYS A 60 -29.50 3.20 3.09
N ASP A 61 -29.76 1.90 3.17
CA ASP A 61 -29.04 0.87 2.41
C ASP A 61 -29.43 0.81 0.92
N ASN A 62 -30.44 1.59 0.50
CA ASN A 62 -30.65 1.85 -0.91
C ASN A 62 -29.64 2.89 -1.41
N HIS A 63 -28.61 2.42 -2.11
CA HIS A 63 -27.57 3.26 -2.71
C HIS A 63 -28.11 4.32 -3.70
N SER A 64 -29.30 4.11 -4.27
CA SER A 64 -29.97 5.03 -5.19
C SER A 64 -31.18 5.73 -4.55
N CYS A 65 -31.16 5.93 -3.23
CA CYS A 65 -32.24 6.60 -2.52
C CYS A 65 -32.49 8.01 -3.07
N PRO A 66 -33.70 8.32 -3.56
CA PRO A 66 -34.00 9.62 -4.19
C PRO A 66 -33.97 10.79 -3.21
N LYS A 67 -34.09 10.51 -1.90
CA LYS A 67 -34.05 11.53 -0.85
C LYS A 67 -32.62 11.83 -0.37
N GLY A 68 -31.62 11.07 -0.82
CA GLY A 68 -30.29 11.08 -0.22
C GLY A 68 -30.09 9.90 0.75
N ARG A 69 -28.82 9.58 1.03
CA ARG A 69 -28.45 8.37 1.79
C ARG A 69 -28.49 8.55 3.30
N TRP A 70 -28.26 9.76 3.79
CA TRP A 70 -28.05 10.02 5.21
C TRP A 70 -29.25 10.75 5.82
N PHE A 71 -29.61 10.40 7.05
CA PHE A 71 -30.73 11.01 7.75
C PHE A 71 -30.37 11.23 9.21
N HIS A 72 -30.63 12.42 9.77
CA HIS A 72 -30.49 12.61 11.21
C HIS A 72 -31.47 11.68 11.94
N LEU A 73 -31.03 11.06 13.03
CA LEU A 73 -31.90 10.27 13.91
C LEU A 73 -33.07 11.13 14.43
N THR A 74 -32.78 12.38 14.80
CA THR A 74 -33.75 13.38 15.25
C THR A 74 -34.83 13.67 14.21
N CYS A 75 -34.43 13.81 12.93
CA CYS A 75 -35.35 14.06 11.82
C CYS A 75 -36.28 12.86 11.55
N LEU A 76 -35.88 11.66 11.95
CA LEU A 76 -36.70 10.45 11.90
C LEU A 76 -37.50 10.20 13.18
N GLY A 77 -37.28 11.01 14.23
CA GLY A 77 -37.87 10.79 15.55
C GLY A 77 -37.30 9.56 16.27
N LEU A 78 -36.09 9.14 15.90
CA LEU A 78 -35.37 8.02 16.52
C LEU A 78 -34.37 8.54 17.56
N SER A 79 -34.12 7.73 18.59
CA SER A 79 -32.98 7.89 19.49
C SER A 79 -31.93 6.81 19.21
N ASP A 80 -30.73 6.95 19.77
CA ASP A 80 -29.60 6.01 19.57
C ASP A 80 -29.98 4.56 19.95
N ASN A 81 -30.92 4.39 20.88
CA ASN A 81 -31.41 3.07 21.29
C ASN A 81 -32.39 2.43 20.31
N ASP A 82 -32.98 3.22 19.41
CA ASP A 82 -33.97 2.79 18.42
C ASP A 82 -33.31 2.49 17.06
N VAL A 83 -31.98 2.61 16.96
CA VAL A 83 -31.23 2.31 15.74
C VAL A 83 -31.28 0.81 15.47
N PRO A 84 -31.90 0.38 14.35
CA PRO A 84 -32.00 -1.02 14.02
C PRO A 84 -30.61 -1.61 13.74
N VAL A 85 -30.39 -2.82 14.24
CA VAL A 85 -29.17 -3.59 13.99
C VAL A 85 -29.34 -4.34 12.68
N GLY A 86 -28.67 -3.91 11.62
CA GLY A 86 -28.72 -4.53 10.30
C GLY A 86 -29.08 -3.53 9.20
N GLU A 87 -29.71 -4.02 8.13
CA GLU A 87 -30.12 -3.20 7.01
C GLU A 87 -31.28 -2.27 7.40
N TRP A 88 -31.20 -1.00 7.00
CA TRP A 88 -32.24 0.00 7.23
C TRP A 88 -32.58 0.78 5.95
N PHE A 89 -33.88 1.02 5.78
CA PHE A 89 -34.41 1.75 4.64
C PHE A 89 -35.33 2.88 5.10
N CYS A 90 -35.15 4.08 4.53
CA CYS A 90 -35.96 5.24 4.88
C CYS A 90 -37.45 5.12 4.47
N SER A 91 -37.78 4.15 3.63
CA SER A 91 -39.15 3.82 3.22
C SER A 91 -39.21 2.40 2.65
N GLY A 92 -40.39 1.77 2.68
CA GLY A 92 -40.60 0.45 2.04
C GLY A 92 -40.36 0.47 0.52
N GLN A 93 -40.41 1.64 -0.13
CA GLN A 93 -39.99 1.78 -1.53
C GLN A 93 -38.48 1.59 -1.69
N CYS A 94 -37.67 2.13 -0.77
CA CYS A 94 -36.22 1.95 -0.81
C CYS A 94 -35.82 0.50 -0.51
N GLU A 95 -36.55 -0.19 0.35
CA GLU A 95 -36.37 -1.61 0.62
C GLU A 95 -36.56 -2.43 -0.67
N VAL A 96 -37.68 -2.25 -1.37
CA VAL A 96 -37.95 -2.96 -2.65
C VAL A 96 -36.91 -2.60 -3.71
N MET A 97 -36.62 -1.31 -3.92
CA MET A 97 -35.65 -0.85 -4.91
C MET A 97 -34.23 -1.33 -4.65
N SER A 98 -33.82 -1.50 -3.39
CA SER A 98 -32.51 -2.04 -3.04
C SER A 98 -32.33 -3.49 -3.51
N THR A 99 -33.40 -4.30 -3.40
CA THR A 99 -33.36 -5.72 -3.82
C THR A 99 -33.36 -5.90 -5.34
N GLU A 100 -33.94 -4.95 -6.07
CA GLU A 100 -33.94 -4.94 -7.54
C GLU A 100 -32.62 -4.40 -8.11
N SER A 101 -32.11 -3.30 -7.55
CA SER A 101 -30.85 -2.68 -7.98
C SER A 101 -29.63 -3.58 -7.74
N THR A 102 -29.60 -4.36 -6.65
CA THR A 102 -28.50 -5.29 -6.36
C THR A 102 -28.42 -6.47 -7.33
N LYS A 103 -29.55 -6.91 -7.90
CA LYS A 103 -29.57 -7.94 -8.96
C LYS A 103 -29.08 -7.40 -10.29
N ASP A 104 -29.47 -6.17 -10.65
CA ASP A 104 -29.09 -5.54 -11.92
C ASP A 104 -27.62 -5.07 -11.93
N TYR A 105 -27.10 -4.59 -10.78
CA TYR A 105 -25.71 -4.15 -10.62
C TYR A 105 -24.69 -5.29 -10.86
N LYS A 106 -25.00 -6.53 -10.45
CA LYS A 106 -24.14 -7.69 -10.70
C LYS A 106 -24.19 -8.20 -12.15
N SER A 107 -25.29 -8.00 -12.89
CA SER A 107 -25.38 -8.41 -14.29
C SER A 107 -24.88 -7.37 -15.28
N ASN A 108 -24.76 -6.11 -14.86
CA ASN A 108 -24.43 -4.97 -15.73
C ASN A 108 -23.05 -4.35 -15.42
N GLN A 109 -22.17 -5.11 -14.78
CA GLN A 109 -20.83 -4.63 -14.43
C GLN A 109 -19.96 -4.59 -15.70
N ASP A 110 -19.57 -3.39 -16.13
CA ASP A 110 -18.76 -3.20 -17.34
C ASP A 110 -17.32 -3.70 -17.11
N HIS A 111 -17.12 -4.98 -17.38
CA HIS A 111 -15.83 -5.64 -17.24
C HIS A 111 -14.75 -5.07 -18.18
N ILE A 112 -15.15 -4.45 -19.31
CA ILE A 112 -14.21 -3.78 -20.23
C ILE A 112 -13.71 -2.49 -19.59
N PHE A 113 -14.62 -1.71 -19.00
CA PHE A 113 -14.26 -0.49 -18.28
C PHE A 113 -13.36 -0.79 -17.07
N GLU A 114 -13.74 -1.74 -16.22
CA GLU A 114 -12.94 -2.10 -15.03
C GLU A 114 -11.55 -2.64 -15.40
N TYR A 115 -11.46 -3.50 -16.42
CA TYR A 115 -10.17 -3.96 -16.95
C TYR A 115 -9.33 -2.80 -17.50
N SER A 116 -9.93 -1.90 -18.29
CA SER A 116 -9.23 -0.76 -18.87
C SER A 116 -8.70 0.19 -17.80
N LYS A 117 -9.49 0.43 -16.75
CA LYS A 117 -9.09 1.22 -15.59
C LYS A 117 -7.91 0.58 -14.85
N ALA A 118 -7.96 -0.73 -14.62
CA ALA A 118 -6.88 -1.46 -13.97
C ALA A 118 -5.59 -1.44 -14.82
N LEU A 119 -5.70 -1.64 -16.13
CA LEU A 119 -4.58 -1.58 -17.06
C LEU A 119 -3.94 -0.19 -17.08
N LEU A 120 -4.75 0.87 -17.14
CA LEU A 120 -4.28 2.25 -17.09
C LEU A 120 -3.58 2.56 -15.78
N TRP A 121 -4.17 2.18 -14.65
CA TRP A 121 -3.57 2.37 -13.33
C TRP A 121 -2.20 1.68 -13.24
N ARG A 122 -2.12 0.41 -13.67
CA ARG A 122 -0.88 -0.36 -13.65
C ARG A 122 0.18 0.24 -14.57
N GLY A 123 -0.18 0.52 -15.83
CA GLY A 123 0.75 1.06 -16.82
C GLY A 123 1.30 2.43 -16.43
N LEU A 124 0.44 3.33 -15.95
CA LEU A 124 0.88 4.65 -15.45
C LEU A 124 1.76 4.53 -14.21
N GLY A 125 1.45 3.60 -13.30
CA GLY A 125 2.28 3.31 -12.13
C GLY A 125 3.68 2.81 -12.52
N GLU A 126 3.77 1.86 -13.44
CA GLU A 126 5.07 1.35 -13.94
C GLU A 126 5.87 2.45 -14.65
N MET A 127 5.22 3.31 -15.44
CA MET A 127 5.87 4.46 -16.06
C MET A 127 6.41 5.44 -15.01
N ALA A 128 5.63 5.73 -13.97
CA ALA A 128 6.04 6.62 -12.88
C ALA A 128 7.19 6.03 -12.06
N CYS A 129 7.24 4.71 -11.91
CA CYS A 129 8.32 3.99 -11.25
C CYS A 129 9.61 4.08 -12.08
N HIS A 130 9.55 3.74 -13.37
CA HIS A 130 10.69 3.85 -14.27
C HIS A 130 11.24 5.27 -14.35
N ASP A 131 10.37 6.28 -14.37
CA ASP A 131 10.76 7.67 -14.33
C ASP A 131 11.49 8.02 -13.03
N ALA A 132 10.97 7.60 -11.87
CA ALA A 132 11.62 7.79 -10.58
C ALA A 132 13.01 7.15 -10.52
N ILE A 133 13.16 5.95 -11.10
CA ILE A 133 14.45 5.27 -11.22
C ILE A 133 15.40 6.07 -12.08
N ARG A 134 14.97 6.49 -13.28
CA ARG A 134 15.80 7.24 -14.24
C ARG A 134 16.28 8.56 -13.68
N GLU A 135 15.46 9.24 -12.88
CA GLU A 135 15.81 10.48 -12.19
C GLU A 135 16.59 10.25 -10.89
N GLY A 136 16.65 9.01 -10.38
CA GLY A 136 17.30 8.70 -9.11
C GLY A 136 16.54 9.26 -7.90
N ASP A 137 15.22 9.39 -8.01
CA ASP A 137 14.36 9.95 -6.96
C ASP A 137 14.06 8.88 -5.90
N GLY A 138 14.87 8.87 -4.85
CA GLY A 138 14.76 7.92 -3.75
C GLY A 138 13.41 7.97 -3.03
N ASP A 139 12.80 9.14 -2.90
CA ASP A 139 11.51 9.29 -2.21
C ASP A 139 10.38 8.68 -3.04
N ARG A 140 10.34 8.96 -4.36
CA ARG A 140 9.39 8.33 -5.27
C ARG A 140 9.60 6.83 -5.32
N ILE A 141 10.84 6.34 -5.41
CA ILE A 141 11.15 4.90 -5.39
C ILE A 141 10.60 4.26 -4.11
N VAL A 142 10.84 4.85 -2.94
CA VAL A 142 10.33 4.32 -1.66
C VAL A 142 8.80 4.34 -1.60
N SER A 143 8.15 5.34 -2.21
CA SER A 143 6.70 5.37 -2.33
C SER A 143 6.14 4.18 -3.14
N HIS A 144 6.79 3.84 -4.25
CA HIS A 144 6.42 2.64 -5.03
C HIS A 144 6.61 1.37 -4.21
N TRP A 145 7.73 1.24 -3.47
CA TRP A 145 7.92 0.11 -2.54
C TRP A 145 6.81 0.00 -1.49
N ARG A 146 6.24 1.12 -1.01
CA ARG A 146 5.07 1.07 -0.13
C ARG A 146 3.88 0.49 -0.87
N HIS A 147 3.56 0.99 -2.07
CA HIS A 147 2.43 0.50 -2.87
C HIS A 147 2.55 -1.01 -3.19
N ASP A 148 3.72 -1.44 -3.65
CA ASP A 148 4.00 -2.82 -4.06
C ASP A 148 3.86 -3.82 -2.90
N MET A 149 4.01 -3.35 -1.65
CA MET A 149 3.83 -4.20 -0.48
C MET A 149 2.45 -4.86 -0.41
N ILE A 150 1.43 -4.15 -0.90
CA ILE A 150 0.06 -4.66 -0.99
C ILE A 150 0.02 -5.83 -1.96
N GLU A 151 0.60 -5.66 -3.14
CA GLU A 151 0.62 -6.68 -4.17
C GLU A 151 1.43 -7.90 -3.75
N PHE A 152 2.60 -7.71 -3.14
CA PHE A 152 3.43 -8.81 -2.64
C PHE A 152 2.71 -9.63 -1.56
N PHE A 153 1.89 -8.99 -0.73
CA PHE A 153 1.08 -9.68 0.26
C PHE A 153 -0.04 -10.50 -0.40
N TYR A 154 -0.85 -9.87 -1.26
CA TYR A 154 -1.99 -10.54 -1.88
C TYR A 154 -1.62 -11.64 -2.86
N GLN A 155 -0.50 -11.49 -3.58
CA GLN A 155 -0.01 -12.51 -4.52
C GLN A 155 0.88 -13.55 -3.85
N HIS A 156 1.03 -13.52 -2.52
CA HIS A 156 1.85 -14.46 -1.76
C HIS A 156 3.31 -14.52 -2.25
N HIS A 157 3.95 -13.36 -2.37
CA HIS A 157 5.36 -13.21 -2.72
C HIS A 157 6.22 -12.91 -1.48
N PRO A 158 6.51 -13.90 -0.60
CA PRO A 158 7.13 -13.66 0.70
C PRO A 158 8.53 -13.06 0.60
N LYS A 159 9.30 -13.43 -0.44
CA LYS A 159 10.66 -12.89 -0.66
C LYS A 159 10.64 -11.38 -0.86
N TYR A 160 9.79 -10.89 -1.76
CA TYR A 160 9.67 -9.46 -2.04
C TYR A 160 9.03 -8.71 -0.88
N PHE A 161 8.08 -9.37 -0.19
CA PHE A 161 7.48 -8.80 1.01
C PHE A 161 8.50 -8.55 2.13
N VAL A 162 9.34 -9.55 2.44
CA VAL A 162 10.41 -9.41 3.45
C VAL A 162 11.43 -8.33 3.03
N CYS A 163 11.78 -8.26 1.75
CA CYS A 163 12.68 -7.23 1.23
C CYS A 163 12.11 -5.82 1.43
N GLY A 164 10.85 -5.60 1.04
CA GLY A 164 10.16 -4.32 1.22
C GLY A 164 10.01 -3.94 2.69
N TYR A 165 9.64 -4.90 3.54
CA TYR A 165 9.55 -4.69 4.99
C TYR A 165 10.89 -4.23 5.58
N ASN A 166 12.00 -4.90 5.24
CA ASN A 166 13.33 -4.54 5.74
C ASN A 166 13.75 -3.15 5.27
N LEU A 167 13.49 -2.81 4.00
CA LEU A 167 13.78 -1.48 3.44
C LEU A 167 12.99 -0.39 4.19
N LEU A 168 11.67 -0.56 4.29
CA LEU A 168 10.81 0.42 4.94
C LEU A 168 11.12 0.54 6.44
N SER A 169 11.41 -0.55 7.13
CA SER A 169 11.81 -0.53 8.53
C SER A 169 13.13 0.22 8.73
N ALA A 170 14.14 -0.05 7.90
CA ALA A 170 15.43 0.63 7.95
C ALA A 170 15.30 2.15 7.76
N LEU A 171 14.47 2.57 6.79
CA LEU A 171 14.24 3.98 6.48
C LEU A 171 13.45 4.74 7.56
N ASN A 172 12.58 4.07 8.31
CA ASN A 172 11.71 4.70 9.31
C ASN A 172 12.23 4.58 10.76
N GLY A 173 13.53 4.34 10.94
CA GLY A 173 14.18 4.33 12.26
C GLY A 173 14.91 3.04 12.62
N GLY A 174 14.93 2.04 11.73
CA GLY A 174 15.79 0.87 11.89
C GLY A 174 17.28 1.17 11.73
N MET A 175 17.65 2.33 11.19
CA MET A 175 19.03 2.78 11.01
C MET A 175 19.22 4.26 11.42
N SER A 176 20.49 4.68 11.57
CA SER A 176 20.82 6.09 11.78
C SER A 176 20.32 6.95 10.61
N SER A 177 19.98 8.21 10.88
CA SER A 177 19.48 9.14 9.86
C SER A 177 20.41 9.26 8.65
N HIS A 178 21.73 9.17 8.89
CA HIS A 178 22.72 9.20 7.82
C HIS A 178 22.63 7.96 6.91
N LEU A 179 22.57 6.76 7.49
CA LEU A 179 22.45 5.52 6.72
C LEU A 179 21.09 5.44 6.02
N ALA A 180 20.01 5.88 6.67
CA ALA A 180 18.69 5.95 6.04
C ALA A 180 18.69 6.89 4.82
N HIS A 181 19.37 8.05 4.92
CA HIS A 181 19.55 8.95 3.79
C HIS A 181 20.33 8.28 2.65
N GLN A 182 21.46 7.64 2.94
CA GLN A 182 22.23 6.91 1.92
C GLN A 182 21.43 5.78 1.30
N LEU A 183 20.72 4.98 2.09
CA LEU A 183 19.90 3.88 1.62
C LEU A 183 18.75 4.37 0.72
N ARG A 184 18.21 5.57 0.98
CA ARG A 184 17.15 6.18 0.15
C ARG A 184 17.69 6.64 -1.20
N TRP A 185 18.81 7.36 -1.20
CA TRP A 185 19.32 8.04 -2.40
C TRP A 185 20.31 7.22 -3.23
N ASN A 186 20.95 6.21 -2.65
CA ASN A 186 21.87 5.29 -3.35
C ASN A 186 21.14 4.01 -3.82
N ARG A 187 19.91 4.15 -4.32
CA ARG A 187 19.10 3.01 -4.84
C ARG A 187 19.33 2.74 -6.32
N THR A 188 19.96 3.66 -7.02
CA THR A 188 20.19 3.60 -8.45
C THR A 188 21.65 3.85 -8.78
N VAL A 189 22.10 3.31 -9.91
CA VAL A 189 23.45 3.49 -10.43
C VAL A 189 23.41 4.13 -11.82
N ASN A 190 24.29 5.09 -12.09
CA ASN A 190 24.38 5.76 -13.38
C ASN A 190 25.73 5.46 -14.03
N THR A 191 25.78 4.43 -14.87
CA THR A 191 26.98 4.07 -15.63
C THR A 191 27.29 5.04 -16.75
N ALA A 192 26.27 5.69 -17.31
CA ALA A 192 26.42 6.60 -18.44
C ALA A 192 26.90 8.00 -18.00
N GLY A 193 26.73 8.35 -16.73
CA GLY A 193 26.98 9.69 -16.19
C GLY A 193 26.06 10.78 -16.75
N LYS A 194 24.92 10.40 -17.35
CA LYS A 194 23.98 11.31 -18.01
C LYS A 194 22.69 11.45 -17.20
N VAL A 195 22.05 12.62 -17.27
CA VAL A 195 20.74 12.86 -16.63
C VAL A 195 19.69 11.90 -17.19
N GLY A 196 18.83 11.34 -16.34
CA GLY A 196 17.77 10.43 -16.77
C GLY A 196 18.25 9.04 -17.22
N HIS A 197 19.50 8.65 -16.90
CA HIS A 197 20.11 7.36 -17.26
C HIS A 197 20.50 6.51 -16.05
N ASN A 198 19.90 6.79 -14.89
CA ASN A 198 20.01 5.91 -13.74
C ASN A 198 19.36 4.55 -14.04
N LEU A 199 19.96 3.49 -13.52
CA LEU A 199 19.49 2.11 -13.56
C LEU A 199 19.23 1.63 -12.14
N GLU A 200 18.29 0.71 -11.97
CA GLU A 200 18.07 0.05 -10.69
C GLU A 200 19.35 -0.66 -10.23
N MET A 201 19.68 -0.48 -8.95
CA MET A 201 20.81 -1.17 -8.34
C MET A 201 20.37 -2.56 -7.89
N ASP A 202 20.54 -3.56 -8.76
CA ASP A 202 20.47 -4.97 -8.39
C ASP A 202 21.87 -5.50 -8.03
N MET A 203 21.96 -6.43 -7.09
CA MET A 203 23.22 -7.10 -6.73
C MET A 203 23.86 -7.83 -7.92
N GLU A 204 23.04 -8.21 -8.91
CA GLU A 204 23.52 -8.76 -10.18
C GLU A 204 24.36 -7.78 -11.02
N PHE A 205 24.23 -6.48 -10.76
CA PHE A 205 24.97 -5.44 -11.46
C PHE A 205 26.50 -5.64 -11.33
N PHE A 206 26.96 -6.03 -10.14
CA PHE A 206 28.39 -6.25 -9.87
C PHE A 206 28.87 -7.67 -10.21
N ASN A 207 27.97 -8.60 -10.57
CA ASN A 207 28.36 -9.98 -10.89
C ASN A 207 29.32 -10.05 -12.08
N ARG A 208 29.20 -9.15 -13.06
CA ARG A 208 30.14 -9.10 -14.18
C ARG A 208 31.54 -8.68 -13.72
N GLU A 209 31.63 -7.60 -12.96
CA GLU A 209 32.91 -7.09 -12.46
C GLU A 209 33.58 -8.09 -11.51
N TYR A 210 32.80 -8.73 -10.65
CA TYR A 210 33.27 -9.82 -9.79
C TYR A 210 33.83 -10.99 -10.60
N LYS A 211 33.09 -11.47 -11.61
CA LYS A 211 33.56 -12.57 -12.47
C LYS A 211 34.84 -12.19 -13.24
N GLU A 212 34.98 -10.94 -13.66
CA GLU A 212 36.20 -10.45 -14.32
C GLU A 212 37.38 -10.35 -13.35
N ALA A 213 37.16 -9.82 -12.14
CA ALA A 213 38.18 -9.76 -11.09
C ALA A 213 38.69 -11.17 -10.73
N VAL A 214 37.77 -12.13 -10.55
CA VAL A 214 38.12 -13.52 -10.25
C VAL A 214 38.87 -14.20 -11.40
N LYS A 215 38.61 -13.85 -12.67
CA LYS A 215 39.39 -14.37 -13.80
C LYS A 215 40.87 -13.98 -13.73
N THR A 216 41.19 -12.80 -13.20
CA THR A 216 42.59 -12.35 -13.04
C THR A 216 43.37 -13.17 -12.02
N ALA A 217 42.69 -13.92 -11.15
CA ALA A 217 43.33 -14.83 -10.21
C ALA A 217 43.96 -16.07 -10.90
N CYS A 218 43.75 -16.26 -12.21
CA CYS A 218 44.41 -17.28 -13.03
C CYS A 218 44.40 -18.71 -12.44
N GLY A 219 43.31 -19.07 -11.74
CA GLY A 219 43.13 -20.39 -11.12
C GLY A 219 43.57 -20.50 -9.66
N ASN A 220 44.13 -19.46 -9.06
CA ASN A 220 44.46 -19.42 -7.62
C ASN A 220 43.23 -19.05 -6.77
N LEU A 221 42.16 -19.83 -6.92
CA LEU A 221 40.87 -19.63 -6.27
C LEU A 221 40.88 -20.26 -4.87
N THR A 222 41.49 -19.57 -3.92
CA THR A 222 41.33 -19.88 -2.49
C THR A 222 40.20 -19.05 -1.90
N ASP A 223 39.63 -19.48 -0.77
CA ASP A 223 38.58 -18.73 -0.05
C ASP A 223 39.03 -17.29 0.27
N ASP A 224 40.31 -17.13 0.59
CA ASP A 224 40.95 -15.84 0.88
C ASP A 224 41.03 -14.94 -0.37
N THR A 225 41.36 -15.53 -1.53
CA THR A 225 41.40 -14.81 -2.82
C THR A 225 39.99 -14.39 -3.24
N ILE A 226 39.00 -15.28 -3.06
CA ILE A 226 37.59 -15.01 -3.35
C ILE A 226 37.08 -13.87 -2.47
N ALA A 227 37.34 -13.92 -1.16
CA ALA A 227 36.94 -12.88 -0.22
C ALA A 227 37.54 -11.50 -0.56
N LYS A 228 38.82 -11.46 -0.96
CA LYS A 228 39.49 -10.22 -1.38
C LYS A 228 38.86 -9.62 -2.64
N HIS A 229 38.55 -10.45 -3.65
CA HIS A 229 37.89 -9.96 -4.86
C HIS A 229 36.45 -9.50 -4.59
N SER A 230 35.73 -10.16 -3.69
CA SER A 230 34.39 -9.74 -3.23
C SER A 230 34.43 -8.35 -2.60
N GLN A 231 35.33 -8.14 -1.64
CA GLN A 231 35.52 -6.86 -0.96
C GLN A 231 35.96 -5.74 -1.90
N THR A 232 36.74 -6.06 -2.94
CA THR A 232 37.21 -5.08 -3.93
C THR A 232 36.06 -4.56 -4.80
N VAL A 233 35.11 -5.43 -5.14
CA VAL A 233 33.95 -5.08 -5.96
C VAL A 233 32.80 -4.53 -5.11
N GLY A 234 32.85 -4.73 -3.79
CA GLY A 234 31.85 -4.22 -2.84
C GLY A 234 30.67 -5.17 -2.63
N ILE A 235 30.90 -6.48 -2.79
CA ILE A 235 29.92 -7.56 -2.61
C ILE A 235 30.30 -8.45 -1.42
#